data_AF-A0A4U1J9S8-F1
#
_entry.id   AF-A0A4U1J9S8-F1
#
_cell.length_a   1.000
_cell.length_b   1.000
_cell.length_c   1.000
_cell.angle_alpha   90.00
_cell.angle_beta   90.00
_cell.angle_gamma   90.00
#
_symmetry.space_group_name_H-M   'P 1'
#
loop_
_entity.id
_entity.type
_entity.pdbx_description
1 polymer ?
#
loop_
_entity_poly.entity_id
_entity_poly.type
_entity_poly.pdbx_seq_one_letter_code
_entity_poly.pdbx_strand_id
1 'polypeptide(L)'
;MITEEELEQLGQEFANASEAILAKSFERDFVDVAEDYRRLEAEYVARMGDHEFGVLETKRRIAEDILSTAHSKHPPFEVCREVWNELVRLGFSNTFRECLMSGFYADCCAYDEKPEEGLAVLEPLIAELERGLEEAKAAQKSTGFYEQELGRLHDLQGALLAQQRGQLGPERSTRRLDEAHPPTPEEEKSAALWDEFSKACLAVYKTFARTRERSFADVAADYRRVEADFTARAGEDEATPDLVLSVKGRIARDVLRAATMLEQPFEVCREAWNEVVRLGFSDLWEQCQEAETYADACLRTHKPDEGLSVLEPLIGELERGLEAELQRRSEAQARGEVPMQAGLTPKYYRDMIESFVELRDKLAAQRKGGEPSS
;
A
#
# COMPACT_ATOMS: atom_id res chain seq x y z
N MET A 1 17.00 -31.95 18.62
CA MET A 1 15.63 -31.74 18.12
C MET A 1 15.13 -30.47 18.77
N ILE A 2 14.77 -29.48 17.94
CA ILE A 2 14.16 -28.23 18.37
C ILE A 2 12.73 -28.54 18.81
N THR A 3 12.29 -28.00 19.94
CA THR A 3 10.89 -28.15 20.39
C THR A 3 9.96 -27.25 19.57
N GLU A 4 8.66 -27.52 19.61
CA GLU A 4 7.67 -26.67 18.93
C GLU A 4 7.69 -25.22 19.46
N GLU A 5 7.85 -25.05 20.78
CA GLU A 5 7.99 -23.74 21.44
C GLU A 5 9.27 -23.01 21.00
N GLU A 6 10.40 -23.74 20.92
CA GLU A 6 11.65 -23.16 20.41
C GLU A 6 11.53 -22.77 18.93
N LEU A 7 10.80 -23.55 18.12
CA LEU A 7 10.55 -23.26 16.70
C LEU A 7 9.68 -22.02 16.53
N GLU A 8 8.61 -21.88 17.33
CA GLU A 8 7.75 -20.69 17.32
C GLU A 8 8.53 -19.44 17.74
N GLN A 9 9.32 -19.53 18.82
CA GLN A 9 10.18 -18.45 19.25
C GLN A 9 11.18 -18.05 18.16
N LEU A 10 11.85 -19.03 17.53
CA LEU A 10 12.77 -18.78 16.42
C LEU A 10 12.07 -18.11 15.24
N GLY A 11 10.85 -18.53 14.91
CA GLY A 11 10.03 -17.93 13.87
C GLY A 11 9.70 -16.46 14.14
N GLN A 12 9.35 -16.13 15.39
CA GLN A 12 9.07 -14.76 15.80
C GLN A 12 10.33 -13.89 15.78
N GLU A 13 11.45 -14.40 16.27
CA GLU A 13 12.73 -13.69 16.22
C GLU A 13 13.16 -13.40 14.78
N PHE A 14 13.01 -14.38 13.88
CA PHE A 14 13.28 -14.23 12.46
C PHE A 14 12.40 -13.13 11.84
N ALA A 15 11.10 -13.15 12.12
CA ALA A 15 10.16 -12.17 11.61
C ALA A 15 10.53 -10.74 12.06
N ASN A 16 10.84 -10.56 13.35
CA ASN A 16 11.25 -9.26 13.89
C ASN A 16 12.57 -8.76 13.25
N ALA A 17 13.51 -9.67 13.00
CA ALA A 17 14.78 -9.33 12.36
C ALA A 17 14.60 -8.95 10.88
N SER A 18 13.78 -9.70 10.13
CA SER A 18 13.44 -9.36 8.74
C SER A 18 12.71 -8.01 8.66
N GLU A 19 11.73 -7.76 9.54
CA GLU A 19 11.01 -6.48 9.60
C GLU A 19 11.96 -5.31 9.90
N ALA A 20 12.96 -5.52 10.75
CA ALA A 20 13.98 -4.50 11.04
C ALA A 20 14.89 -4.19 9.82
N ILE A 21 15.15 -5.17 8.94
CA ILE A 21 15.85 -4.94 7.68
C ILE A 21 14.94 -4.17 6.71
N LEU A 22 13.69 -4.61 6.56
CA LEU A 22 12.70 -3.95 5.70
C LEU A 22 12.49 -2.48 6.08
N ALA A 23 12.38 -2.19 7.36
CA ALA A 23 12.23 -0.81 7.85
C ALA A 23 13.42 0.09 7.48
N LYS A 24 14.62 -0.49 7.31
CA LYS A 24 15.85 0.23 6.92
C LYS A 24 16.10 0.21 5.42
N SER A 25 15.45 -0.67 4.66
CA SER A 25 15.72 -0.83 3.23
C SER A 25 15.33 0.39 2.41
N PHE A 26 14.35 1.18 2.88
CA PHE A 26 13.91 2.42 2.23
C PHE A 26 15.06 3.40 2.00
N GLU A 27 16.02 3.49 2.92
CA GLU A 27 17.14 4.45 2.87
C GLU A 27 18.42 3.87 2.25
N ARG A 28 18.43 2.57 1.97
CA ARG A 28 19.65 1.85 1.54
C ARG A 28 19.53 1.40 0.10
N ASP A 29 20.68 1.15 -0.51
CA ASP A 29 20.72 0.53 -1.83
C ASP A 29 20.29 -0.95 -1.76
N PHE A 30 19.99 -1.51 -2.92
CA PHE A 30 19.55 -2.90 -3.02
C PHE A 30 20.62 -3.89 -2.54
N VAL A 31 21.90 -3.64 -2.87
CA VAL A 31 22.99 -4.60 -2.63
C VAL A 31 23.20 -4.80 -1.14
N ASP A 32 23.29 -3.69 -0.40
CA ASP A 32 23.40 -3.67 1.05
C ASP A 32 22.25 -4.40 1.74
N VAL A 33 21.02 -4.21 1.27
CA VAL A 33 19.82 -4.83 1.83
C VAL A 33 19.80 -6.32 1.54
N ALA A 34 20.10 -6.73 0.31
CA ALA A 34 20.16 -8.12 -0.09
C ALA A 34 21.25 -8.87 0.70
N GLU A 35 22.43 -8.27 0.92
CA GLU A 35 23.48 -8.86 1.75
C GLU A 35 23.04 -9.08 3.19
N ASP A 36 22.34 -8.12 3.79
CA ASP A 36 21.82 -8.28 5.15
C ASP A 36 20.76 -9.39 5.23
N TYR A 37 19.87 -9.50 4.24
CA TYR A 37 18.94 -10.62 4.15
C TYR A 37 19.65 -11.97 4.00
N ARG A 38 20.72 -12.05 3.20
CA ARG A 38 21.52 -13.28 3.09
C ARG A 38 22.28 -13.63 4.37
N ARG A 39 22.76 -12.62 5.11
CA ARG A 39 23.35 -12.84 6.43
C ARG A 39 22.31 -13.39 7.41
N LEU A 40 21.10 -12.83 7.38
CA LEU A 40 19.97 -13.28 8.19
C LEU A 40 19.57 -14.72 7.83
N GLU A 41 19.53 -15.06 6.54
CA GLU A 41 19.29 -16.43 6.05
C GLU A 41 20.32 -17.39 6.66
N ALA A 42 21.60 -17.09 6.53
CA ALA A 42 22.68 -17.96 7.02
C ALA A 42 22.60 -18.18 8.54
N GLU A 43 22.30 -17.12 9.30
CA GLU A 43 22.10 -17.20 10.74
C GLU A 43 20.94 -18.12 11.09
N TYR A 44 19.75 -17.86 10.55
CA TYR A 44 18.55 -18.59 10.95
C TYR A 44 18.50 -20.01 10.40
N VAL A 45 19.06 -20.27 9.21
CA VAL A 45 19.26 -21.64 8.72
C VAL A 45 20.17 -22.43 9.67
N ALA A 46 21.25 -21.82 10.18
CA ALA A 46 22.12 -22.48 11.15
C ALA A 46 21.41 -22.77 12.48
N ARG A 47 20.56 -21.83 12.95
CA ARG A 47 19.77 -21.99 14.18
C ARG A 47 18.67 -23.05 14.05
N MET A 48 18.07 -23.19 12.86
CA MET A 48 17.06 -24.22 12.57
C MET A 48 17.66 -25.64 12.52
N GLY A 49 18.98 -25.78 12.36
CA GLY A 49 19.67 -27.06 12.35
C GLY A 49 19.10 -28.02 11.30
N ASP A 50 18.74 -29.23 11.72
CA ASP A 50 18.19 -30.27 10.84
C ASP A 50 16.67 -30.17 10.62
N HIS A 51 16.02 -29.09 11.08
CA HIS A 51 14.58 -28.91 10.88
C HIS A 51 14.27 -28.51 9.43
N GLU A 52 14.14 -29.50 8.54
CA GLU A 52 14.04 -29.32 7.07
C GLU A 52 12.99 -28.28 6.65
N PHE A 53 11.79 -28.34 7.24
CA PHE A 53 10.72 -27.38 6.94
C PHE A 53 11.11 -25.95 7.34
N GLY A 54 11.73 -25.79 8.52
CA GLY A 54 12.12 -24.48 9.04
C GLY A 54 13.23 -23.87 8.18
N VAL A 55 14.23 -24.68 7.80
CA VAL A 55 15.28 -24.26 6.87
C VAL A 55 14.70 -23.83 5.52
N LEU A 56 13.79 -24.62 4.95
CA LEU A 56 13.17 -24.30 3.67
C LEU A 56 12.32 -23.03 3.74
N GLU A 57 11.51 -22.86 4.77
CA GLU A 57 10.66 -21.69 4.95
C GLU A 57 11.48 -20.42 5.20
N THR A 58 12.57 -20.48 5.98
CA THR A 58 13.50 -19.36 6.13
C THR A 58 14.06 -18.92 4.78
N LYS A 59 14.49 -19.86 3.94
CA LYS A 59 15.03 -19.56 2.61
C LYS A 59 13.98 -18.94 1.69
N ARG A 60 12.75 -19.47 1.68
CA ARG A 60 11.64 -18.91 0.90
C ARG A 60 11.39 -17.46 1.29
N ARG A 61 11.21 -17.18 2.58
CA ARG A 61 10.92 -15.83 3.07
C ARG A 61 12.03 -14.84 2.72
N ILE A 62 13.30 -15.22 2.86
CA ILE A 62 14.40 -14.36 2.43
C ILE A 62 14.38 -14.10 0.92
N ALA A 63 14.13 -15.13 0.09
CA ALA A 63 14.01 -14.93 -1.36
C ALA A 63 12.82 -14.03 -1.72
N GLU A 64 11.68 -14.17 -1.04
CA GLU A 64 10.51 -13.28 -1.17
C GLU A 64 10.86 -11.83 -0.80
N ASP A 65 11.53 -11.61 0.34
CA ASP A 65 11.92 -10.28 0.82
C ASP A 65 12.94 -9.61 -0.13
N ILE A 66 13.89 -10.38 -0.66
CA ILE A 66 14.85 -9.87 -1.66
C ILE A 66 14.13 -9.53 -2.97
N LEU A 67 13.19 -10.35 -3.44
CA LEU A 67 12.42 -10.06 -4.67
C LEU A 67 11.55 -8.80 -4.49
N SER A 68 10.91 -8.66 -3.34
CA SER A 68 10.15 -7.44 -3.01
C SER A 68 11.05 -6.19 -2.97
N THR A 69 12.27 -6.34 -2.46
CA THR A 69 13.29 -5.26 -2.49
C THR A 69 13.74 -4.97 -3.92
N ALA A 70 13.96 -5.98 -4.77
CA ALA A 70 14.30 -5.80 -6.17
C ALA A 70 13.19 -5.06 -6.93
N HIS A 71 11.94 -5.42 -6.68
CA HIS A 71 10.78 -4.75 -7.26
C HIS A 71 10.70 -3.26 -6.89
N SER A 72 11.07 -2.88 -5.66
CA SER A 72 11.02 -1.47 -5.22
C SER A 72 12.26 -0.65 -5.55
N LYS A 73 13.44 -1.29 -5.67
CA LYS A 73 14.73 -0.61 -5.88
C LYS A 73 15.25 -0.69 -7.31
N HIS A 74 14.58 -1.45 -8.17
CA HIS A 74 14.90 -1.60 -9.59
C HIS A 74 16.41 -1.86 -9.88
N PRO A 75 17.05 -2.86 -9.22
CA PRO A 75 18.41 -3.26 -9.59
C PRO A 75 18.44 -3.76 -11.05
N PRO A 76 19.62 -4.00 -11.66
CA PRO A 76 19.69 -4.60 -12.99
C PRO A 76 18.80 -5.86 -13.09
N PHE A 77 18.11 -6.01 -14.23
CA PHE A 77 17.09 -7.05 -14.42
C PHE A 77 17.57 -8.46 -14.07
N GLU A 78 18.83 -8.77 -14.38
CA GLU A 78 19.47 -10.05 -14.12
C GLU A 78 19.37 -10.45 -12.65
N VAL A 79 19.48 -9.49 -11.73
CA VAL A 79 19.35 -9.71 -10.29
C VAL A 79 17.92 -10.14 -9.95
N CYS A 80 16.91 -9.48 -10.51
CA CYS A 80 15.52 -9.88 -10.30
C CYS A 80 15.24 -11.28 -10.84
N ARG A 81 15.75 -11.60 -12.05
CA ARG A 81 15.65 -12.93 -12.66
C ARG A 81 16.32 -14.01 -11.82
N GLU A 82 17.50 -13.76 -11.27
CA GLU A 82 18.20 -14.71 -10.41
C GLU A 82 17.42 -15.04 -9.14
N VAL A 83 16.90 -14.01 -8.46
CA VAL A 83 16.10 -14.19 -7.23
C VAL A 83 14.78 -14.89 -7.54
N TRP A 84 14.13 -14.56 -8.64
CA TRP A 84 12.92 -15.27 -9.10
C TRP A 84 13.18 -16.75 -9.35
N ASN A 85 14.25 -17.09 -10.08
CA ASN A 85 14.61 -18.47 -10.35
C ASN A 85 14.92 -19.26 -9.07
N GLU A 86 15.56 -18.62 -8.10
CA GLU A 86 15.75 -19.20 -6.78
C GLU A 86 14.43 -19.49 -6.07
N LEU A 87 13.51 -18.53 -6.07
CA LEU A 87 12.21 -18.67 -5.43
C LEU A 87 11.37 -19.79 -6.07
N VAL A 88 11.34 -19.87 -7.41
CA VAL A 88 10.69 -20.97 -8.14
C VAL A 88 11.27 -22.32 -7.76
N ARG A 89 12.60 -22.43 -7.61
CA ARG A 89 13.27 -23.67 -7.17
C ARG A 89 12.91 -24.06 -5.72
N LEU A 90 12.73 -23.08 -4.84
CA LEU A 90 12.28 -23.32 -3.46
C LEU A 90 10.78 -23.64 -3.41
N GLY A 91 10.01 -23.21 -4.40
CA GLY A 91 8.55 -23.28 -4.45
C GLY A 91 7.89 -22.27 -3.51
N PHE A 92 6.58 -22.08 -3.68
CA PHE A 92 5.79 -21.14 -2.88
C PHE A 92 5.11 -21.83 -1.70
N SER A 93 4.92 -21.10 -0.60
CA SER A 93 4.25 -21.62 0.59
C SER A 93 2.73 -21.73 0.43
N ASN A 94 2.13 -20.93 -0.45
CA ASN A 94 0.71 -20.97 -0.83
C ASN A 94 0.45 -20.16 -2.11
N THR A 95 -0.75 -20.31 -2.68
CA THR A 95 -1.19 -19.60 -3.90
C THR A 95 -1.14 -18.08 -3.77
N PHE A 96 -1.44 -17.52 -2.60
CA PHE A 96 -1.34 -16.06 -2.39
C PHE A 96 0.11 -15.57 -2.56
N ARG A 97 1.08 -16.29 -1.99
CA ARG A 97 2.50 -15.96 -2.13
C ARG A 97 2.99 -16.12 -3.56
N GLU A 98 2.55 -17.17 -4.26
CA GLU A 98 2.81 -17.34 -5.69
C GLU A 98 2.26 -16.17 -6.51
N CYS A 99 1.02 -15.73 -6.25
CA CYS A 99 0.42 -14.59 -6.94
C CYS A 99 1.19 -13.29 -6.70
N LEU A 100 1.51 -13.01 -5.44
CA LEU A 100 2.21 -11.80 -5.04
C LEU A 100 3.61 -11.73 -5.68
N MET A 101 4.38 -12.81 -5.57
CA MET A 101 5.75 -12.87 -6.07
C MET A 101 5.82 -12.90 -7.60
N SER A 102 4.93 -13.64 -8.25
CA SER A 102 4.79 -13.61 -9.72
C SER A 102 4.44 -12.21 -10.21
N GLY A 103 3.60 -11.50 -9.46
CA GLY A 103 3.29 -10.09 -9.67
C GLY A 103 4.53 -9.20 -9.66
N PHE A 104 5.29 -9.23 -8.56
CA PHE A 104 6.51 -8.45 -8.43
C PHE A 104 7.53 -8.73 -9.53
N TYR A 105 7.73 -10.02 -9.87
CA TYR A 105 8.62 -10.38 -10.97
C TYR A 105 8.14 -9.86 -12.32
N ALA A 106 6.84 -10.01 -12.63
CA ALA A 106 6.27 -9.54 -13.88
C ALA A 106 6.25 -7.99 -13.97
N ASP A 107 6.11 -7.27 -12.86
CA ASP A 107 6.29 -5.81 -12.82
C ASP A 107 7.75 -5.41 -13.09
N CYS A 108 8.73 -6.16 -12.58
CA CYS A 108 10.15 -5.96 -12.96
C CYS A 108 10.37 -6.21 -14.46
N CYS A 109 9.77 -7.28 -15.01
CA CYS A 109 9.80 -7.52 -16.46
C CYS A 109 9.20 -6.36 -17.25
N ALA A 110 8.09 -5.78 -16.79
CA ALA A 110 7.48 -4.62 -17.44
C ALA A 110 8.41 -3.40 -17.40
N TYR A 111 9.00 -3.11 -16.23
CA TYR A 111 9.92 -2.00 -16.03
C TYR A 111 11.17 -2.10 -16.91
N ASP A 112 11.74 -3.30 -17.03
CA ASP A 112 12.94 -3.61 -17.83
C ASP A 112 12.65 -3.94 -19.30
N GLU A 113 11.41 -3.75 -19.75
CA GLU A 113 10.97 -3.99 -21.12
C GLU A 113 11.23 -5.43 -21.62
N LYS A 114 10.90 -6.41 -20.76
CA LYS A 114 10.98 -7.86 -20.99
C LYS A 114 9.59 -8.53 -21.02
N PRO A 115 8.68 -8.12 -21.91
CA PRO A 115 7.29 -8.56 -21.85
C PRO A 115 7.11 -10.08 -21.99
N GLU A 116 7.93 -10.75 -22.80
CA GLU A 116 7.85 -12.21 -22.98
C GLU A 116 8.10 -12.98 -21.68
N GLU A 117 9.07 -12.54 -20.87
CA GLU A 117 9.42 -13.19 -19.60
C GLU A 117 8.34 -12.99 -18.54
N GLY A 118 7.76 -11.79 -18.48
CA GLY A 118 6.62 -11.51 -17.60
C GLY A 118 5.38 -12.34 -17.97
N LEU A 119 5.04 -12.40 -19.27
CA LEU A 119 3.89 -13.16 -19.75
C LEU A 119 4.04 -14.67 -19.52
N ALA A 120 5.24 -15.22 -19.72
CA ALA A 120 5.52 -16.63 -19.47
C ALA A 120 5.24 -17.06 -18.02
N VAL A 121 5.34 -16.13 -17.06
CA VAL A 121 5.00 -16.37 -15.65
C VAL A 121 3.51 -16.16 -15.39
N LEU A 122 2.92 -15.10 -15.95
CA LEU A 122 1.54 -14.73 -15.63
C LEU A 122 0.47 -15.60 -16.31
N GLU A 123 0.67 -15.99 -17.57
CA GLU A 123 -0.36 -16.71 -18.33
C GLU A 123 -0.78 -18.03 -17.65
N PRO A 124 0.14 -18.91 -17.21
CA PRO A 124 -0.24 -20.14 -16.53
C PRO A 124 -0.95 -19.89 -15.19
N LEU A 125 -0.47 -18.89 -14.43
CA LEU A 125 -1.00 -18.54 -13.12
C LEU A 125 -2.42 -17.96 -13.24
N ILE A 126 -2.66 -17.08 -14.20
CA ILE A 126 -4.00 -16.53 -14.48
C ILE A 126 -4.96 -17.66 -14.83
N ALA A 127 -4.58 -18.57 -15.73
CA ALA A 127 -5.43 -19.71 -16.10
C ALA A 127 -5.75 -20.63 -14.90
N GLU A 128 -4.81 -20.78 -13.95
CA GLU A 128 -5.04 -21.50 -12.70
C GLU A 128 -6.03 -20.78 -11.79
N LEU A 129 -5.88 -19.46 -11.61
CA LEU A 129 -6.77 -18.65 -10.78
C LEU A 129 -8.18 -18.55 -11.37
N GLU A 130 -8.32 -18.45 -12.69
CA GLU A 130 -9.63 -18.49 -13.38
C GLU A 130 -10.35 -19.81 -13.10
N ARG A 131 -9.64 -20.94 -13.19
CA ARG A 131 -10.18 -22.25 -12.83
C ARG A 131 -10.58 -22.31 -11.36
N GLY A 132 -9.72 -21.82 -10.46
CA GLY A 132 -10.00 -21.78 -9.01
C GLY A 132 -11.21 -20.91 -8.67
N LEU A 133 -11.41 -19.81 -9.39
CA LEU A 133 -12.60 -18.96 -9.27
C LEU A 133 -13.88 -19.72 -9.64
N GLU A 134 -13.89 -20.41 -10.77
CA GLU A 134 -15.05 -21.18 -11.21
C GLU A 134 -15.37 -22.34 -10.24
N GLU A 135 -14.34 -23.01 -9.72
CA GLU A 135 -14.51 -24.02 -8.67
C GLU A 135 -15.08 -23.43 -7.37
N ALA A 136 -14.60 -22.26 -6.95
CA ALA A 136 -15.11 -21.56 -5.76
C ALA A 136 -16.57 -21.15 -5.94
N LYS A 137 -16.95 -20.60 -7.09
CA LYS A 137 -18.34 -20.28 -7.45
C LYS A 137 -19.23 -21.52 -7.40
N ALA A 138 -18.82 -22.61 -8.05
CA ALA A 138 -19.56 -23.86 -8.07
C ALA A 138 -19.75 -24.45 -6.65
N ALA A 139 -18.75 -24.29 -5.79
CA ALA A 139 -18.79 -24.71 -4.40
C ALA A 139 -19.46 -23.70 -3.45
N GLN A 140 -19.98 -22.57 -3.93
CA GLN A 140 -20.52 -21.47 -3.13
C GLN A 140 -19.56 -21.00 -2.02
N LYS A 141 -18.25 -21.01 -2.31
CA LYS A 141 -17.20 -20.50 -1.42
C LYS A 141 -16.92 -19.04 -1.73
N SER A 142 -16.17 -18.38 -0.82
CA SER A 142 -15.68 -17.03 -1.04
C SER A 142 -14.84 -16.96 -2.33
N THR A 143 -15.17 -16.00 -3.20
CA THR A 143 -14.47 -15.74 -4.47
C THR A 143 -13.51 -14.55 -4.39
N GLY A 144 -13.53 -13.80 -3.27
CA GLY A 144 -12.84 -12.51 -3.14
C GLY A 144 -11.34 -12.59 -3.42
N PHE A 145 -10.67 -13.65 -2.95
CA PHE A 145 -9.25 -13.88 -3.23
C PHE A 145 -8.96 -13.97 -4.75
N TYR A 146 -9.70 -14.81 -5.48
CA TYR A 146 -9.47 -15.02 -6.90
C TYR A 146 -9.81 -13.78 -7.72
N GLU A 147 -10.96 -13.14 -7.44
CA GLU A 147 -11.37 -11.92 -8.13
C GLU A 147 -10.34 -10.80 -7.96
N GLN A 148 -9.76 -10.68 -6.76
CA GLN A 148 -8.71 -9.71 -6.46
C GLN A 148 -7.44 -9.99 -7.27
N GLU A 149 -6.88 -11.20 -7.14
CA GLU A 149 -5.60 -11.51 -7.77
C GLU A 149 -5.72 -11.52 -9.29
N LEU A 150 -6.82 -12.04 -9.85
CA LEU A 150 -7.10 -11.97 -11.28
C LEU A 150 -7.17 -10.52 -11.79
N GLY A 151 -7.87 -9.63 -11.07
CA GLY A 151 -7.95 -8.22 -11.46
C GLY A 151 -6.56 -7.58 -11.59
N ARG A 152 -5.71 -7.75 -10.56
CA ARG A 152 -4.35 -7.22 -10.54
C ARG A 152 -3.47 -7.85 -11.64
N LEU A 153 -3.54 -9.17 -11.80
CA LEU A 153 -2.69 -9.89 -12.76
C LEU A 153 -3.12 -9.65 -14.22
N HIS A 154 -4.41 -9.47 -14.51
CA HIS A 154 -4.87 -9.07 -15.85
C HIS A 154 -4.44 -7.65 -16.21
N ASP A 155 -4.48 -6.71 -15.26
CA ASP A 155 -4.00 -5.34 -15.48
C ASP A 155 -2.50 -5.36 -15.87
N LEU A 156 -1.69 -6.19 -15.17
CA LEU A 156 -0.27 -6.38 -15.47
C LEU A 156 -0.02 -7.14 -16.79
N GLN A 157 -0.72 -8.25 -17.03
CA GLN A 157 -0.67 -9.00 -18.29
C GLN A 157 -0.98 -8.08 -19.47
N GLY A 158 -1.98 -7.22 -19.32
CA GLY A 158 -2.36 -6.25 -20.32
C GLY A 158 -1.26 -5.21 -20.60
N ALA A 159 -0.62 -4.69 -19.55
CA ALA A 159 0.54 -3.80 -19.71
C ALA A 159 1.68 -4.47 -20.48
N LEU A 160 2.01 -5.73 -20.17
CA LEU A 160 3.05 -6.50 -20.86
C LEU A 160 2.67 -6.78 -22.33
N LEU A 161 1.41 -7.13 -22.61
CA LEU A 161 0.91 -7.31 -23.99
C LEU A 161 0.97 -6.01 -24.80
N ALA A 162 0.65 -4.87 -24.19
CA ALA A 162 0.78 -3.56 -24.83
C ALA A 162 2.25 -3.27 -25.17
N GLN A 163 3.16 -3.52 -24.21
CA GLN A 163 4.59 -3.34 -24.40
C GLN A 163 5.15 -4.25 -25.50
N GLN A 164 4.71 -5.50 -25.58
CA GLN A 164 5.07 -6.42 -26.68
C GLN A 164 4.66 -5.90 -28.06
N ARG A 165 3.57 -5.12 -28.13
CA ARG A 165 3.12 -4.42 -29.35
C ARG A 165 3.86 -3.09 -29.59
N GLY A 166 4.83 -2.73 -28.74
CA GLY A 166 5.53 -1.45 -28.77
C GLY A 166 4.72 -0.26 -28.23
N GLN A 167 3.64 -0.53 -27.49
CA GLN A 167 2.80 0.49 -26.86
C GLN A 167 3.23 0.64 -25.40
N LEU A 168 3.78 1.79 -25.03
CA LEU A 168 3.98 2.12 -23.62
C LEU A 168 2.68 2.71 -23.06
N GLY A 169 2.20 2.15 -21.96
CA GLY A 169 1.12 2.77 -21.19
C GLY A 169 1.63 4.09 -20.59
N PRO A 170 0.82 5.17 -20.59
CA PRO A 170 1.23 6.49 -20.12
C PRO A 170 1.52 6.55 -18.62
N GLU A 171 1.10 5.55 -17.83
CA GLU A 171 1.20 5.57 -16.37
C GLU A 171 2.31 4.68 -15.81
N ARG A 172 2.97 3.86 -16.64
CA ARG A 172 4.05 2.97 -16.16
C ARG A 172 5.41 3.52 -16.57
N SER A 173 6.23 3.82 -15.57
CA SER A 173 7.64 4.09 -15.84
C SER A 173 8.35 2.82 -16.31
N THR A 174 9.38 3.00 -17.14
CA THR A 174 10.31 1.95 -17.55
C THR A 174 11.72 2.41 -17.26
N ARG A 175 12.67 1.48 -17.13
CA ARG A 175 14.09 1.82 -16.93
C ARG A 175 14.57 2.81 -17.97
N ARG A 176 14.18 2.61 -19.24
CA ARG A 176 14.54 3.53 -20.33
C ARG A 176 14.00 4.95 -20.12
N LEU A 177 12.78 5.10 -19.59
CA LEU A 177 12.20 6.41 -19.31
C LEU A 177 12.90 7.10 -18.14
N ASP A 178 13.15 6.36 -17.05
CA ASP A 178 13.86 6.87 -15.87
C ASP A 178 15.30 7.25 -16.21
N GLU A 179 16.02 6.42 -16.97
CA GLU A 179 17.39 6.71 -17.40
C GLU A 179 17.46 7.87 -18.42
N ALA A 180 16.42 8.06 -19.24
CA ALA A 180 16.35 9.16 -20.19
C ALA A 180 16.02 10.52 -19.53
N HIS A 181 15.36 10.48 -18.37
CA HIS A 181 14.96 11.67 -17.61
C HIS A 181 15.48 11.54 -16.18
N PRO A 182 16.81 11.62 -15.98
CA PRO A 182 17.36 11.66 -14.63
C PRO A 182 16.73 12.84 -13.89
N PRO A 183 16.43 12.68 -12.59
CA PRO A 183 15.83 13.74 -11.82
C PRO A 183 16.72 14.98 -11.88
N THR A 184 16.11 16.13 -12.11
CA THR A 184 16.80 17.41 -12.04
C THR A 184 17.29 17.65 -10.61
N PRO A 185 18.35 18.46 -10.41
CA PRO A 185 18.80 18.80 -9.06
C PRO A 185 17.69 19.39 -8.16
N GLU A 186 16.68 20.05 -8.75
CA GLU A 186 15.51 20.58 -8.05
C GLU A 186 14.54 19.47 -7.60
N GLU A 187 14.30 18.48 -8.45
CA GLU A 187 13.48 17.30 -8.11
C GLU A 187 14.18 16.44 -7.06
N GLU A 188 15.50 16.20 -7.18
CA GLU A 188 16.29 15.50 -6.17
C GLU A 188 16.22 16.21 -4.82
N LYS A 189 16.36 17.54 -4.82
CA LYS A 189 16.26 18.36 -3.61
C LYS A 189 14.86 18.32 -3.02
N SER A 190 13.82 18.41 -3.85
CA SER A 190 12.42 18.33 -3.42
C SER A 190 12.09 16.96 -2.83
N ALA A 191 12.57 15.88 -3.45
CA ALA A 191 12.42 14.52 -2.96
C ALA A 191 13.15 14.31 -1.62
N ALA A 192 14.39 14.80 -1.50
CA ALA A 192 15.15 14.76 -0.25
C ALA A 192 14.44 15.55 0.87
N LEU A 193 13.92 16.74 0.56
CA LEU A 193 13.17 17.54 1.51
C LEU A 193 11.86 16.84 1.94
N TRP A 194 11.16 16.19 1.02
CA TRP A 194 9.95 15.42 1.31
C TRP A 194 10.23 14.16 2.15
N ASP A 195 11.35 13.49 1.91
CA ASP A 195 11.80 12.35 2.72
C ASP A 195 12.09 12.79 4.16
N GLU A 196 12.85 13.87 4.34
CA GLU A 196 13.10 14.45 5.66
C GLU A 196 11.82 14.88 6.37
N PHE A 197 10.87 15.48 5.64
CA PHE A 197 9.56 15.87 6.15
C PHE A 197 8.77 14.65 6.64
N SER A 198 8.71 13.60 5.82
CA SER A 198 8.03 12.35 6.14
C SER A 198 8.62 11.69 7.40
N LYS A 199 9.95 11.72 7.54
CA LYS A 199 10.66 11.23 8.73
C LYS A 199 10.32 12.05 9.98
N ALA A 200 10.26 13.37 9.87
CA ALA A 200 9.88 14.24 10.97
C ALA A 200 8.43 13.97 11.43
N CYS A 201 7.48 13.87 10.50
CA CYS A 201 6.09 13.51 10.81
C CYS A 201 5.97 12.13 11.47
N LEU A 202 6.71 11.14 10.96
CA LEU A 202 6.75 9.80 11.54
C LEU A 202 7.35 9.80 12.97
N ALA A 203 8.36 10.63 13.22
CA ALA A 203 8.93 10.78 14.55
C ALA A 203 7.88 11.31 15.54
N VAL A 204 7.10 12.35 15.17
CA VAL A 204 5.99 12.86 15.99
C VAL A 204 4.95 11.76 16.23
N TYR A 205 4.52 11.05 15.18
CA TYR A 205 3.56 9.95 15.28
C TYR A 205 3.98 8.89 16.30
N LYS A 206 5.25 8.43 16.22
CA LYS A 206 5.81 7.42 17.13
C LYS A 206 5.76 7.83 18.60
N THR A 207 5.77 9.13 18.90
CA THR A 207 5.74 9.62 20.30
C THR A 207 4.39 9.43 21.00
N PHE A 208 3.28 9.34 20.26
CA PHE A 208 1.95 9.21 20.86
C PHE A 208 1.21 7.93 20.44
N ALA A 209 1.52 7.35 19.29
CA ALA A 209 0.80 6.18 18.78
C ALA A 209 0.88 4.95 19.70
N ARG A 210 1.99 4.77 20.43
CA ARG A 210 2.22 3.59 21.29
C ARG A 210 1.61 3.70 22.68
N THR A 211 1.75 4.86 23.34
CA THR A 211 1.35 5.02 24.75
C THR A 211 0.07 5.83 24.91
N ARG A 212 -0.28 6.67 23.92
CA ARG A 212 -1.37 7.65 23.99
C ARG A 212 -1.31 8.57 25.23
N GLU A 213 -0.16 8.68 25.88
CA GLU A 213 0.03 9.48 27.11
C GLU A 213 0.27 10.97 26.83
N ARG A 214 0.62 11.32 25.59
CA ARG A 214 0.86 12.71 25.19
C ARG A 214 -0.46 13.46 25.03
N SER A 215 -0.48 14.72 25.44
CA SER A 215 -1.62 15.59 25.20
C SER A 215 -1.73 15.92 23.69
N PHE A 216 -2.96 16.03 23.19
CA PHE A 216 -3.19 16.45 21.81
C PHE A 216 -2.59 17.82 21.51
N ALA A 217 -2.64 18.76 22.46
CA ALA A 217 -2.07 20.09 22.28
C ALA A 217 -0.55 20.03 21.99
N ASP A 218 0.18 19.18 22.71
CA ASP A 218 1.63 19.01 22.47
C ASP A 218 1.89 18.35 21.12
N VAL A 219 1.11 17.31 20.75
CA VAL A 219 1.26 16.61 19.47
C VAL A 219 0.95 17.54 18.29
N ALA A 220 -0.14 18.30 18.36
CA ALA A 220 -0.51 19.27 17.33
C ALA A 220 0.52 20.41 17.22
N ALA A 221 1.08 20.86 18.36
CA ALA A 221 2.16 21.84 18.35
C ALA A 221 3.43 21.28 17.69
N ASP A 222 3.77 20.01 17.91
CA ASP A 222 4.92 19.37 17.28
C ASP A 222 4.74 19.27 15.76
N TYR A 223 3.58 18.84 15.28
CA TYR A 223 3.27 18.84 13.84
C TYR A 223 3.34 20.24 13.23
N ARG A 224 2.79 21.26 13.89
CA ARG A 224 2.91 22.66 13.41
C ARG A 224 4.35 23.17 13.39
N ARG A 225 5.22 22.71 14.29
CA ARG A 225 6.65 23.04 14.23
C ARG A 225 7.33 22.38 13.02
N VAL A 226 6.97 21.13 12.71
CA VAL A 226 7.44 20.46 11.48
C VAL A 226 6.94 21.23 10.25
N GLU A 227 5.65 21.58 10.19
CA GLU A 227 5.09 22.37 9.08
C GLU A 227 5.86 23.68 8.85
N ALA A 228 6.11 24.44 9.92
CA ALA A 228 6.78 25.73 9.86
C ALA A 228 8.23 25.61 9.38
N ASP A 229 8.97 24.62 9.88
CA ASP A 229 10.35 24.35 9.47
C ASP A 229 10.43 24.01 7.97
N PHE A 230 9.62 23.06 7.51
CA PHE A 230 9.65 22.61 6.11
C PHE A 230 9.07 23.64 5.14
N THR A 231 8.08 24.43 5.57
CA THR A 231 7.57 25.56 4.77
C THR A 231 8.64 26.64 4.61
N ALA A 232 9.42 26.94 5.65
CA ALA A 232 10.50 27.91 5.58
C ALA A 232 11.61 27.44 4.63
N ARG A 233 12.06 26.19 4.77
CA ARG A 233 13.07 25.58 3.91
C ARG A 233 12.63 25.52 2.44
N ALA A 234 11.37 25.17 2.19
CA ALA A 234 10.80 25.20 0.84
C ALA A 234 10.78 26.63 0.26
N GLY A 235 10.44 27.64 1.08
CA GLY A 235 10.35 29.04 0.63
C GLY A 235 11.70 29.74 0.40
N GLU A 236 12.77 29.31 1.06
CA GLU A 236 14.13 29.85 0.87
C GLU A 236 14.76 29.44 -0.47
N ASP A 237 14.27 28.34 -1.04
CA ASP A 237 14.92 27.63 -2.14
C ASP A 237 14.14 27.70 -3.47
N GLU A 238 13.17 28.60 -3.58
CA GLU A 238 12.20 28.66 -4.70
C GLU A 238 11.45 27.34 -4.93
N ALA A 239 11.30 26.49 -3.89
CA ALA A 239 10.55 25.26 -4.04
C ALA A 239 9.10 25.56 -4.47
N THR A 240 8.56 24.70 -5.32
CA THR A 240 7.26 24.94 -5.97
C THR A 240 6.16 25.17 -4.93
N PRO A 241 5.23 26.12 -5.16
CA PRO A 241 4.05 26.32 -4.31
C PRO A 241 3.28 25.02 -3.99
N ASP A 242 3.38 24.04 -4.88
CA ASP A 242 2.81 22.71 -4.75
C ASP A 242 3.42 21.92 -3.57
N LEU A 243 4.74 22.00 -3.34
CA LEU A 243 5.39 21.33 -2.21
C LEU A 243 4.90 21.89 -0.87
N VAL A 244 4.77 23.21 -0.77
CA VAL A 244 4.24 23.87 0.44
C VAL A 244 2.80 23.45 0.70
N LEU A 245 1.97 23.36 -0.35
CA LEU A 245 0.59 22.89 -0.22
C LEU A 245 0.54 21.42 0.22
N SER A 246 1.38 20.55 -0.32
CA SER A 246 1.50 19.14 0.08
C SER A 246 1.94 18.98 1.53
N VAL A 247 2.90 19.78 2.01
CA VAL A 247 3.33 19.79 3.42
C VAL A 247 2.15 20.15 4.32
N LYS A 248 1.42 21.22 3.99
CA LYS A 248 0.24 21.66 4.76
C LYS A 248 -0.87 20.63 4.78
N GLY A 249 -1.22 20.09 3.62
CA GLY A 249 -2.23 19.04 3.48
C GLY A 249 -1.88 17.82 4.33
N ARG A 250 -0.63 17.37 4.27
CA ARG A 250 -0.15 16.24 5.07
C ARG A 250 -0.24 16.51 6.57
N ILE A 251 0.19 17.68 7.03
CA ILE A 251 0.12 18.05 8.45
C ILE A 251 -1.32 18.12 8.95
N ALA A 252 -2.24 18.70 8.17
CA ALA A 252 -3.65 18.75 8.55
C ALA A 252 -4.24 17.34 8.75
N ARG A 253 -3.91 16.39 7.86
CA ARG A 253 -4.31 14.98 7.98
C ARG A 253 -3.70 14.31 9.21
N ASP A 254 -2.40 14.48 9.43
CA ASP A 254 -1.72 13.91 10.60
C ASP A 254 -2.29 14.48 11.92
N VAL A 255 -2.70 15.76 11.95
CA VAL A 255 -3.39 16.37 13.09
C VAL A 255 -4.80 15.81 13.28
N LEU A 256 -5.59 15.62 12.22
CA LEU A 256 -6.90 14.97 12.30
C LEU A 256 -6.76 13.55 12.86
N ARG A 257 -5.84 12.76 12.32
CA ARG A 257 -5.55 11.41 12.80
C ARG A 257 -5.13 11.42 14.27
N ALA A 258 -4.29 12.37 14.69
CA ALA A 258 -3.92 12.53 16.10
C ALA A 258 -5.12 12.89 16.99
N ALA A 259 -6.00 13.79 16.56
CA ALA A 259 -7.22 14.14 17.29
C ALA A 259 -8.13 12.92 17.48
N THR A 260 -8.31 12.14 16.42
CA THR A 260 -9.10 10.91 16.41
C THR A 260 -8.49 9.83 17.31
N MET A 261 -7.18 9.57 17.22
CA MET A 261 -6.48 8.54 18.01
C MET A 261 -6.35 8.86 19.49
N LEU A 262 -6.26 10.16 19.83
CA LEU A 262 -6.23 10.65 21.21
C LEU A 262 -7.63 10.99 21.73
N GLU A 263 -8.68 10.53 21.04
CA GLU A 263 -10.08 10.62 21.47
C GLU A 263 -10.50 12.03 21.89
N GLN A 264 -10.11 13.03 21.10
CA GLN A 264 -10.41 14.42 21.39
C GLN A 264 -11.91 14.72 21.27
N PRO A 265 -12.40 15.79 21.96
CA PRO A 265 -13.78 16.24 21.80
C PRO A 265 -14.13 16.52 20.34
N PHE A 266 -15.41 16.36 19.99
CA PHE A 266 -15.91 16.52 18.63
C PHE A 266 -15.47 17.83 17.97
N GLU A 267 -15.50 18.94 18.72
CA GLU A 267 -15.17 20.26 18.20
C GLU A 267 -13.73 20.34 17.68
N VAL A 268 -12.81 19.63 18.33
CA VAL A 268 -11.39 19.54 17.92
C VAL A 268 -11.27 18.71 16.65
N CYS A 269 -11.93 17.55 16.58
CA CYS A 269 -11.94 16.70 15.38
C CYS A 269 -12.58 17.43 14.18
N ARG A 270 -13.66 18.18 14.42
CA ARG A 270 -14.33 18.98 13.39
C ARG A 270 -13.46 20.12 12.87
N GLU A 271 -12.74 20.81 13.74
CA GLU A 271 -11.80 21.86 13.33
C GLU A 271 -10.67 21.28 12.46
N ALA A 272 -10.09 20.15 12.88
CA ALA A 272 -9.06 19.46 12.11
C ALA A 272 -9.60 18.97 10.74
N TRP A 273 -10.80 18.40 10.72
CA TRP A 273 -11.47 17.99 9.47
C TRP A 273 -11.72 19.17 8.52
N ASN A 274 -12.22 20.30 9.03
CA ASN A 274 -12.45 21.49 8.22
C ASN A 274 -11.15 22.00 7.58
N GLU A 275 -10.03 21.90 8.29
CA GLU A 275 -8.72 22.27 7.75
C GLU A 275 -8.28 21.34 6.61
N VAL A 276 -8.48 20.02 6.76
CA VAL A 276 -8.25 19.05 5.68
C VAL A 276 -9.11 19.39 4.46
N VAL A 277 -10.41 19.58 4.64
CA VAL A 277 -11.34 19.94 3.55
C VAL A 277 -10.97 21.27 2.89
N ARG A 278 -10.52 22.26 3.67
CA ARG A 278 -10.10 23.58 3.16
C ARG A 278 -8.86 23.48 2.28
N LEU A 279 -7.91 22.60 2.63
CA LEU A 279 -6.70 22.36 1.85
C LEU A 279 -6.98 21.46 0.62
N GLY A 280 -8.09 20.72 0.65
CA GLY A 280 -8.49 19.81 -0.41
C GLY A 280 -7.81 18.45 -0.30
N PHE A 281 -8.21 17.54 -1.18
CA PHE A 281 -7.69 16.19 -1.27
C PHE A 281 -6.92 16.03 -2.59
N SER A 282 -5.82 15.28 -2.60
CA SER A 282 -5.09 14.99 -3.85
C SER A 282 -5.91 14.12 -4.81
N ASP A 283 -6.70 13.22 -4.25
CA ASP A 283 -7.46 12.22 -4.98
C ASP A 283 -8.60 11.64 -4.10
N LEU A 284 -9.43 10.80 -4.72
CA LEU A 284 -10.55 10.13 -4.05
C LEU A 284 -10.08 9.14 -2.96
N TRP A 285 -8.88 8.57 -3.09
CA TRP A 285 -8.35 7.66 -2.09
C TRP A 285 -8.09 8.40 -0.77
N GLU A 286 -7.43 9.54 -0.86
CA GLU A 286 -7.15 10.41 0.27
C GLU A 286 -8.46 10.88 0.91
N GLN A 287 -9.40 11.35 0.10
CA GLN A 287 -10.71 11.79 0.57
C GLN A 287 -11.45 10.70 1.36
N CYS A 288 -11.42 9.46 0.87
CA CYS A 288 -12.05 8.34 1.55
C CYS A 288 -11.36 8.03 2.90
N GLN A 289 -10.04 7.99 2.97
CA GLN A 289 -9.34 7.70 4.23
C GLN A 289 -9.63 8.72 5.32
N GLU A 290 -9.61 10.01 4.96
CA GLU A 290 -9.85 11.08 5.93
C GLU A 290 -11.33 11.14 6.32
N ALA A 291 -12.25 10.87 5.38
CA ALA A 291 -13.67 10.76 5.67
C ALA A 291 -14.00 9.62 6.65
N GLU A 292 -13.38 8.45 6.46
CA GLU A 292 -13.51 7.31 7.38
C GLU A 292 -13.04 7.70 8.79
N THR A 293 -11.84 8.29 8.86
CA THR A 293 -11.21 8.74 10.11
C THR A 293 -12.09 9.74 10.86
N TYR A 294 -12.68 10.70 10.15
CA TYR A 294 -13.59 11.69 10.74
C TYR A 294 -14.94 11.10 11.13
N ALA A 295 -15.55 10.26 10.29
CA ALA A 295 -16.84 9.63 10.58
C ALA A 295 -16.76 8.67 11.79
N ASP A 296 -15.64 7.98 11.96
CA ASP A 296 -15.34 7.16 13.14
C ASP A 296 -15.19 8.02 14.41
N ALA A 297 -14.58 9.21 14.32
CA ALA A 297 -14.57 10.18 15.42
C ALA A 297 -15.99 10.69 15.76
N CYS A 298 -16.83 10.95 14.75
CA CYS A 298 -18.25 11.32 14.93
C CYS A 298 -19.05 10.21 15.64
N LEU A 299 -18.77 8.94 15.31
CA LEU A 299 -19.39 7.79 15.96
C LEU A 299 -19.04 7.76 17.45
N ARG A 300 -17.75 7.89 17.82
CA ARG A 300 -17.32 7.93 19.22
C ARG A 300 -17.87 9.11 20.01
N THR A 301 -18.02 10.26 19.38
CA THR A 301 -18.46 11.51 20.04
C THR A 301 -19.97 11.74 20.00
N HIS A 302 -20.74 10.75 19.56
CA HIS A 302 -22.20 10.80 19.44
C HIS A 302 -22.70 11.96 18.58
N LYS A 303 -22.06 12.18 17.43
CA LYS A 303 -22.43 13.19 16.42
C LYS A 303 -22.81 12.53 15.10
N PRO A 304 -23.87 11.71 15.07
CA PRO A 304 -24.18 10.89 13.90
C PRO A 304 -24.49 11.69 12.64
N ASP A 305 -25.18 12.84 12.76
CA ASP A 305 -25.53 13.66 11.60
C ASP A 305 -24.29 14.23 10.89
N GLU A 306 -23.22 14.53 11.63
CA GLU A 306 -21.98 15.07 11.09
C GLU A 306 -21.21 13.99 10.32
N GLY A 307 -21.12 12.78 10.88
CA GLY A 307 -20.52 11.63 10.19
C GLY A 307 -21.31 11.21 8.94
N LEU A 308 -22.64 11.16 9.04
CA LEU A 308 -23.51 10.82 7.90
C LEU A 308 -23.40 11.85 6.77
N SER A 309 -23.27 13.14 7.08
CA SER A 309 -23.14 14.20 6.07
C SER A 309 -21.89 14.07 5.19
N VAL A 310 -20.85 13.40 5.69
CA VAL A 310 -19.61 13.12 4.95
C VAL A 310 -19.71 11.78 4.21
N LEU A 311 -20.23 10.73 4.84
CA LEU A 311 -20.26 9.39 4.24
C LEU A 311 -21.30 9.23 3.12
N GLU A 312 -22.51 9.77 3.27
CA GLU A 312 -23.59 9.53 2.30
C GLU A 312 -23.25 10.01 0.87
N PRO A 313 -22.71 11.23 0.66
CA PRO A 313 -22.29 11.67 -0.66
C PRO A 313 -21.16 10.80 -1.25
N LEU A 314 -20.20 10.39 -0.41
CA LEU A 314 -19.04 9.61 -0.82
C LEU A 314 -19.39 8.18 -1.21
N ILE A 315 -20.31 7.52 -0.50
CA ILE A 315 -20.83 6.20 -0.90
C ILE A 315 -21.40 6.29 -2.31
N GLY A 316 -22.25 7.28 -2.59
CA GLY A 316 -22.83 7.45 -3.92
C GLY A 316 -21.79 7.78 -5.00
N GLU A 317 -20.73 8.50 -4.66
CA GLU A 317 -19.60 8.75 -5.57
C GLU A 317 -18.81 7.47 -5.88
N LEU A 318 -18.51 6.67 -4.85
CA LEU A 318 -17.83 5.39 -5.00
C LEU A 318 -18.65 4.39 -5.82
N GLU A 319 -19.97 4.32 -5.60
CA GLU A 319 -20.87 3.46 -6.39
C GLU A 319 -20.86 3.85 -7.87
N ARG A 320 -20.94 5.15 -8.19
CA ARG A 320 -20.83 5.64 -9.57
C ARG A 320 -19.45 5.38 -10.16
N GLY A 321 -18.39 5.56 -9.38
CA GLY A 321 -17.02 5.27 -9.79
C GLY A 321 -16.82 3.80 -10.12
N LEU A 322 -17.37 2.90 -9.30
CA LEU A 322 -17.37 1.46 -9.53
C LEU A 322 -18.12 1.09 -10.81
N GLU A 323 -19.33 1.60 -11.00
CA GLU A 323 -20.13 1.34 -12.20
C GLU A 323 -19.39 1.80 -13.47
N ALA A 324 -18.84 3.03 -13.44
CA ALA A 324 -18.07 3.58 -14.56
C ALA A 324 -16.80 2.77 -14.86
N GLU A 325 -16.09 2.30 -13.83
CA GLU A 325 -14.90 1.46 -13.98
C GLU A 325 -15.25 0.08 -14.56
N LEU A 326 -16.29 -0.57 -14.05
CA LEU A 326 -16.77 -1.86 -14.56
C LEU A 326 -17.22 -1.74 -16.03
N GLN A 327 -17.96 -0.68 -16.36
CA GLN A 327 -18.37 -0.41 -17.74
C GLN A 327 -17.15 -0.21 -18.65
N ARG A 328 -16.17 0.60 -18.23
CA ARG A 328 -14.94 0.83 -19.00
C ARG A 328 -14.17 -0.46 -19.26
N ARG A 329 -14.02 -1.30 -18.22
CA ARG A 329 -13.35 -2.61 -18.33
C ARG A 329 -14.10 -3.54 -19.28
N SER A 330 -15.42 -3.62 -19.16
CA SER A 330 -16.28 -4.41 -20.06
C SER A 330 -16.14 -3.96 -21.52
N GLU A 331 -16.10 -2.66 -21.77
CA GLU A 331 -15.93 -2.10 -23.12
C GLU A 331 -14.55 -2.36 -23.70
N ALA A 332 -13.49 -2.19 -22.91
CA ALA A 332 -12.13 -2.52 -23.33
C ALA A 332 -12.01 -4.01 -23.67
N GLN A 333 -12.56 -4.89 -22.83
CA GLN A 333 -12.61 -6.33 -23.09
C GLN A 333 -13.36 -6.65 -24.39
N ALA A 334 -14.51 -6.00 -24.64
CA ALA A 334 -15.26 -6.19 -25.88
C ALA A 334 -14.49 -5.76 -27.13
N ARG A 335 -13.55 -4.82 -27.00
CA ARG A 335 -12.65 -4.37 -28.08
C ARG A 335 -11.35 -5.20 -28.17
N GLY A 336 -11.11 -6.13 -27.25
CA GLY A 336 -9.82 -6.81 -27.11
C GLY A 336 -8.70 -5.87 -26.67
N GLU A 337 -9.06 -4.74 -26.07
CA GLU A 337 -8.15 -3.76 -25.50
C GLU A 337 -7.91 -4.07 -24.03
N VAL A 338 -6.73 -3.69 -23.55
CA VAL A 338 -6.41 -3.73 -22.13
C VAL A 338 -7.07 -2.50 -21.50
N PRO A 339 -7.90 -2.65 -20.46
CA PRO A 339 -8.40 -1.50 -19.73
C PRO A 339 -7.20 -0.69 -19.24
N MET A 340 -7.05 0.54 -19.71
CA MET A 340 -6.08 1.44 -19.11
C MET A 340 -6.55 1.71 -17.69
N GLN A 341 -5.71 1.34 -16.72
CA GLN A 341 -5.87 1.83 -15.37
C GLN A 341 -5.74 3.35 -15.47
N ALA A 342 -6.76 4.06 -15.03
CA ALA A 342 -6.82 5.53 -15.04
C ALA A 342 -7.32 6.05 -13.69
N GLY A 343 -7.35 5.18 -12.68
CA GLY A 343 -7.98 5.44 -11.39
C GLY A 343 -8.01 4.22 -10.48
N LEU A 344 -8.89 4.28 -9.50
CA LEU A 344 -9.03 3.27 -8.46
C LEU A 344 -9.58 1.95 -9.02
N THR A 345 -9.16 0.84 -8.41
CA THR A 345 -9.57 -0.50 -8.87
C THR A 345 -11.01 -0.81 -8.44
N PRO A 346 -11.73 -1.68 -9.16
CA PRO A 346 -13.04 -2.17 -8.72
C PRO A 346 -13.05 -2.76 -7.30
N LYS A 347 -11.92 -3.34 -6.88
CA LYS A 347 -11.76 -3.83 -5.51
C LYS A 347 -11.77 -2.66 -4.52
N TYR A 348 -10.92 -1.65 -4.75
CA TYR A 348 -10.86 -0.49 -3.88
C TYR A 348 -12.24 0.13 -3.66
N TYR A 349 -13.01 0.34 -4.73
CA TYR A 349 -14.37 0.86 -4.62
C TYR A 349 -15.26 -0.05 -3.76
N ARG A 350 -15.24 -1.37 -3.99
CA ARG A 350 -16.06 -2.33 -3.23
C ARG A 350 -15.70 -2.32 -1.74
N ASP A 351 -14.40 -2.40 -1.41
CA ASP A 351 -13.91 -2.40 -0.03
C ASP A 351 -14.30 -1.10 0.70
N MET A 352 -14.14 0.06 0.05
CA MET A 352 -14.53 1.34 0.65
C MET A 352 -16.04 1.52 0.78
N ILE A 353 -16.84 1.07 -0.20
CA ILE A 353 -18.30 1.07 -0.10
C ILE A 353 -18.74 0.22 1.08
N GLU A 354 -18.18 -0.98 1.24
CA GLU A 354 -18.49 -1.88 2.36
C GLU A 354 -18.17 -1.23 3.71
N SER A 355 -16.95 -0.71 3.89
CA SER A 355 -16.55 -0.01 5.12
C SER A 355 -17.47 1.18 5.42
N PHE A 356 -17.77 2.01 4.40
CA PHE A 356 -18.59 3.21 4.58
C PHE A 356 -20.04 2.88 4.88
N VAL A 357 -20.59 1.83 4.26
CA VAL A 357 -21.94 1.33 4.56
C VAL A 357 -22.02 0.84 6.00
N GLU A 358 -21.02 0.07 6.47
CA GLU A 358 -20.97 -0.38 7.86
C GLU A 358 -20.94 0.81 8.83
N LEU A 359 -20.08 1.80 8.57
CA LEU A 359 -19.94 2.98 9.42
C LEU A 359 -21.19 3.87 9.39
N ARG A 360 -21.79 4.07 8.21
CA ARG A 360 -23.07 4.76 8.03
C ARG A 360 -24.18 4.09 8.82
N ASP A 361 -24.27 2.76 8.79
CA ASP A 361 -25.31 2.02 9.48
C ASP A 361 -25.16 2.13 11.01
N LYS A 362 -23.91 2.12 11.53
CA LYS A 362 -23.61 2.40 12.96
C LYS A 362 -24.06 3.82 13.36
N LEU A 363 -23.72 4.85 12.57
CA LEU A 363 -24.11 6.24 12.82
C LEU A 363 -25.64 6.41 12.74
N ALA A 364 -26.29 5.76 11.76
CA ALA A 364 -27.75 5.80 11.60
C ALA A 364 -28.48 5.12 12.77
N ALA A 365 -27.93 4.03 13.32
CA ALA A 365 -28.43 3.38 14.53
C ALA A 365 -28.28 4.30 15.76
N GLN A 366 -27.11 4.93 15.92
CA GLN A 366 -26.86 5.91 16.99
C GLN A 366 -27.84 7.09 16.92
N ARG A 367 -28.13 7.62 15.71
CA ARG A 367 -29.11 8.69 15.49
C ARG A 367 -30.52 8.32 15.96
N LYS A 368 -30.91 7.05 15.84
CA LYS A 368 -32.25 6.55 16.22
C LYS A 368 -32.41 6.29 17.72
N GLY A 369 -31.36 6.49 18.53
CA GLY A 369 -31.43 6.42 19.99
C GLY A 369 -31.18 5.05 20.61
N GLY A 370 -30.43 4.16 19.94
CA GLY A 370 -30.02 2.88 20.53
C GLY A 370 -28.79 3.01 21.41
N GLU A 371 -28.88 2.60 22.68
CA GLU A 371 -27.72 2.14 23.44
C GLU A 371 -26.98 1.07 22.59
N PRO A 372 -25.63 1.09 22.56
CA PRO A 372 -24.88 0.15 21.74
C PRO A 372 -25.10 -1.28 22.24
N SER A 373 -25.49 -2.19 21.33
CA SER A 373 -25.35 -3.62 21.57
C SER A 373 -23.87 -3.93 21.77
N SER A 374 -23.51 -4.21 23.01
CA SER A 374 -22.19 -4.64 23.48
C SER A 374 -21.74 -5.95 22.86
#